data_AF-A0A9Q0R672-F1
#
_entry.id   AF-A0A9Q0R672-F1
#
_cell.length_a   1.000
_cell.length_b   1.000
_cell.length_c   1.000
_cell.angle_alpha   90.00
_cell.angle_beta   90.00
_cell.angle_gamma   90.00
#
_symmetry.space_group_name_H-M   'P 1'
#
loop_
_entity.id
_entity.type
_entity.pdbx_description
1 polymer ?
#
loop_
_entity_poly.entity_id
_entity_poly.type
_entity_poly.pdbx_seq_one_letter_code
_entity_poly.pdbx_strand_id
1 'polypeptide(L)'
;MSEALPDHDFSELLERVKWHTSDKDRIRLIKATTNESKFTSKQVLQLLQSLSFETAKIEAGVLLYNHVVDPENYAKEAIDPLRYKDEKEKIKKALNL
;
A
#
# COMPACT_ATOMS: atom_id res chain seq x y z
N MET A 1 -16.67 4.59 13.61
CA MET A 1 -16.35 4.75 12.18
C MET A 1 -14.89 4.35 12.04
N SER A 2 -14.50 3.53 11.06
CA SER A 2 -13.08 3.25 10.87
C SER A 2 -12.49 4.36 10.00
N GLU A 3 -11.74 5.25 10.63
CA GLU A 3 -11.06 6.36 9.96
C GLU A 3 -9.69 5.89 9.45
N ALA A 4 -9.24 6.47 8.34
CA ALA A 4 -7.89 6.22 7.85
C ALA A 4 -6.87 6.91 8.77
N LEU A 5 -5.62 6.42 8.72
CA LEU A 5 -4.50 7.01 9.41
C LEU A 5 -4.40 8.51 9.06
N PRO A 6 -4.38 9.43 10.03
CA PRO A 6 -4.28 10.86 9.76
C PRO A 6 -3.02 11.22 8.96
N ASP A 7 -3.07 12.31 8.19
CA ASP A 7 -1.96 12.69 7.29
C ASP A 7 -0.62 12.90 8.00
N HIS A 8 -0.63 13.39 9.24
CA HIS A 8 0.60 13.59 10.01
C HIS A 8 1.24 12.25 10.41
N ASP A 9 0.47 11.35 11.02
CA ASP A 9 0.94 10.00 11.38
C ASP A 9 1.38 9.21 10.12
N PHE A 10 0.62 9.35 9.02
CA PHE A 10 0.95 8.70 7.77
C PHE A 10 2.26 9.24 7.17
N SER A 11 2.51 10.54 7.27
CA SER A 11 3.75 11.15 6.79
C SER A 11 4.95 10.59 7.56
N GLU A 12 4.86 10.49 8.88
CA GLU A 12 5.90 9.89 9.72
C GLU A 12 6.12 8.40 9.38
N LEU A 13 5.04 7.64 9.18
CA LEU A 13 5.13 6.25 8.72
C LEU A 13 5.86 6.16 7.37
N LEU A 14 5.44 6.96 6.40
CA LEU A 14 5.99 6.94 5.05
C LEU A 14 7.48 7.31 5.03
N GLU A 15 7.89 8.27 5.85
CA GLU A 15 9.31 8.58 6.03
C GLU A 15 10.06 7.35 6.57
N ARG A 16 9.57 6.75 7.67
CA ARG A 16 10.20 5.55 8.25
C ARG A 16 10.30 4.41 7.26
N VAL A 17 9.28 4.17 6.44
CA VAL A 17 9.32 3.18 5.36
C VAL A 17 10.43 3.52 4.35
N LYS A 18 10.54 4.77 3.91
CA LYS A 18 11.59 5.21 2.97
C LYS A 18 13.00 5.10 3.55
N TRP A 19 13.17 5.27 4.86
CA TRP A 19 14.46 5.12 5.55
C TRP A 19 15.00 3.69 5.53
N HIS A 20 14.14 2.67 5.43
CA HIS A 20 14.59 1.30 5.29
C HIS A 20 15.15 1.02 3.89
N THR A 21 16.26 0.28 3.82
CA THR A 21 16.95 -0.05 2.55
C THR A 21 16.35 -1.26 1.83
N SER A 22 15.73 -2.19 2.57
CA SER A 22 15.16 -3.43 2.04
C SER A 22 13.64 -3.39 2.05
N ASP A 23 13.02 -3.83 0.95
CA ASP A 23 11.56 -3.96 0.87
C ASP A 23 10.98 -4.93 1.91
N LYS A 24 11.77 -5.90 2.38
CA LYS A 24 11.35 -6.80 3.45
C LYS A 24 11.05 -6.04 4.75
N ASP A 25 11.93 -5.12 5.13
CA ASP A 25 11.75 -4.31 6.33
C ASP A 25 10.63 -3.27 6.15
N ARG A 26 10.53 -2.68 4.95
CA ARG A 26 9.42 -1.80 4.57
C ARG A 26 8.07 -2.48 4.73
N ILE A 27 7.90 -3.65 4.12
CA ILE A 27 6.66 -4.45 4.21
C ILE A 27 6.37 -4.83 5.67
N ARG A 28 7.40 -5.20 6.45
CA ARG A 28 7.22 -5.54 7.87
C ARG A 28 6.67 -4.34 8.67
N LEU A 29 7.19 -3.14 8.43
CA LEU A 29 6.71 -1.93 9.09
C LEU A 29 5.26 -1.62 8.67
N ILE A 30 4.96 -1.67 7.38
CA ILE A 30 3.60 -1.47 6.84
C ILE A 30 2.61 -2.46 7.48
N LYS A 31 2.95 -3.75 7.52
CA LYS A 31 2.17 -4.83 8.14
C LYS A 31 1.95 -4.62 9.64
N ALA A 32 2.90 -4.03 10.34
CA ALA A 32 2.73 -3.74 11.76
C ALA A 32 1.64 -2.68 11.95
N THR A 33 1.67 -1.62 11.15
CA THR A 33 0.69 -0.51 11.22
C THR A 33 -0.72 -0.94 10.82
N THR A 34 -0.88 -1.91 9.90
CA THR A 34 -2.21 -2.43 9.51
C THR A 34 -3.00 -3.08 10.65
N ASN A 35 -2.36 -3.43 11.78
CA ASN A 35 -3.05 -4.00 12.94
C ASN A 35 -3.84 -2.96 13.73
N GLU A 36 -3.38 -1.70 13.71
CA GLU A 36 -3.92 -0.62 14.54
C GLU A 36 -4.61 0.45 13.70
N SER A 37 -4.34 0.49 12.39
CA SER A 37 -4.82 1.54 11.51
C SER A 37 -5.19 1.02 10.13
N LYS A 38 -6.06 1.76 9.46
CA LYS A 38 -6.39 1.57 8.04
C LYS A 38 -5.82 2.71 7.21
N PHE A 39 -5.73 2.49 5.90
CA PHE A 39 -5.21 3.47 4.96
C PHE A 39 -6.28 3.92 3.99
N THR A 40 -6.07 5.06 3.34
CA THR A 40 -6.79 5.37 2.11
C THR A 40 -6.13 4.71 0.91
N SER A 41 -6.86 4.52 -0.19
CA SER A 41 -6.26 4.00 -1.43
C SER A 41 -5.10 4.89 -1.92
N LYS A 42 -5.18 6.21 -1.70
CA LYS A 42 -4.11 7.17 -2.01
C LYS A 42 -2.87 6.96 -1.15
N GLN A 43 -3.05 6.74 0.15
CA GLN A 43 -1.95 6.40 1.05
C GLN A 43 -1.28 5.08 0.65
N VAL A 44 -2.07 4.09 0.23
CA VAL A 44 -1.52 2.83 -0.29
C VAL A 44 -0.67 3.06 -1.53
N LEU A 45 -1.08 3.91 -2.48
CA LEU A 45 -0.25 4.26 -3.64
C LEU A 45 1.14 4.74 -3.20
N GLN A 46 1.21 5.65 -2.22
CA GLN A 46 2.48 6.20 -1.74
C GLN A 46 3.36 5.13 -1.09
N LEU A 47 2.76 4.19 -0.35
CA LEU A 47 3.47 3.03 0.20
C LEU A 47 3.99 2.12 -0.93
N LEU A 48 3.18 1.79 -1.93
CA LEU A 48 3.61 0.96 -3.06
C LEU A 48 4.74 1.62 -3.87
N GLN A 49 4.69 2.93 -4.06
CA GLN A 49 5.74 3.69 -4.73
C GLN A 49 7.04 3.75 -3.94
N SER A 50 6.99 3.55 -2.61
CA SER A 50 8.20 3.47 -1.78
C SER A 50 8.94 2.14 -1.91
N LEU A 51 8.30 1.10 -2.47
CA LEU A 51 8.89 -0.22 -2.67
C LEU A 51 9.68 -0.27 -3.98
N SER A 52 10.83 -0.93 -3.94
CA SER A 52 11.77 -0.99 -5.06
C SER A 52 11.42 -2.12 -6.04
N PHE A 53 11.06 -3.29 -5.53
CA PHE A 53 10.84 -4.50 -6.32
C PHE A 53 9.37 -4.73 -6.66
N GLU A 54 9.11 -5.24 -7.88
CA GLU A 54 7.76 -5.58 -8.33
C GLU A 54 7.08 -6.58 -7.40
N THR A 55 7.80 -7.63 -6.99
CA THR A 55 7.28 -8.67 -6.10
C THR A 55 6.81 -8.09 -4.77
N ALA A 56 7.56 -7.11 -4.23
CA ALA A 56 7.21 -6.42 -3.01
C ALA A 56 5.95 -5.57 -3.16
N LYS A 57 5.81 -4.86 -4.29
CA LYS A 57 4.61 -4.08 -4.60
C LYS A 57 3.37 -4.96 -4.74
N ILE A 58 3.49 -6.10 -5.39
CA ILE A 58 2.38 -7.04 -5.53
C ILE A 58 1.98 -7.59 -4.17
N GLU A 59 2.94 -8.02 -3.35
CA GLU A 59 2.67 -8.53 -2.01
C GLU A 59 1.98 -7.47 -1.14
N ALA A 60 2.54 -6.26 -1.07
CA ALA A 60 1.97 -5.17 -0.30
C ALA A 60 0.60 -4.73 -0.84
N GLY A 61 0.42 -4.68 -2.17
CA GLY A 61 -0.82 -4.29 -2.82
C GLY A 61 -1.95 -5.28 -2.60
N VAL A 62 -1.65 -6.59 -2.56
CA VAL A 62 -2.67 -7.60 -2.21
C VAL A 62 -3.03 -7.52 -0.73
N LEU A 63 -2.03 -7.33 0.14
CA LEU A 63 -2.24 -7.23 1.57
C LEU A 63 -3.08 -6.01 1.96
N LEU A 64 -2.69 -4.83 1.47
CA LEU A 64 -3.28 -3.56 1.88
C LEU A 64 -4.73 -3.39 1.45
N TYR A 65 -5.20 -4.14 0.43
CA TYR A 65 -6.59 -4.09 -0.02
C TYR A 65 -7.61 -4.39 1.10
N ASN A 66 -7.27 -5.26 2.05
CA ASN A 66 -8.17 -5.56 3.19
C ASN A 66 -8.08 -4.52 4.33
N HIS A 67 -7.12 -3.60 4.24
CA HIS A 67 -6.82 -2.60 5.26
C HIS A 67 -7.07 -1.17 4.76
N VAL A 68 -7.88 -1.00 3.72
CA VAL A 68 -8.32 0.33 3.27
C VAL A 68 -9.71 0.71 3.79
N VAL A 69 -9.95 2.01 3.89
CA VAL A 69 -11.28 2.56 4.22
C VAL A 69 -12.16 2.79 2.99
N ASP A 70 -11.55 2.92 1.80
CA ASP A 70 -12.21 3.19 0.51
C ASP A 70 -11.91 2.12 -0.56
N PRO A 71 -12.28 0.84 -0.34
CA PRO A 71 -11.95 -0.27 -1.24
C PRO A 71 -12.51 -0.09 -2.66
N GLU A 72 -13.65 0.60 -2.81
CA GLU A 72 -14.25 0.93 -4.11
C GLU A 72 -13.33 1.78 -5.01
N ASN A 73 -12.44 2.57 -4.39
CA ASN A 73 -11.49 3.43 -5.11
C ASN A 73 -10.12 2.77 -5.28
N TYR A 74 -9.89 1.59 -4.70
CA TYR A 74 -8.57 0.96 -4.64
C TYR A 74 -7.95 0.71 -6.02
N ALA A 75 -8.74 0.11 -6.92
CA ALA A 75 -8.27 -0.18 -8.27
C ALA A 75 -7.84 1.10 -9.02
N LYS A 76 -8.57 2.20 -8.82
CA LYS A 76 -8.38 3.47 -9.52
C LYS A 76 -7.27 4.33 -8.90
N GLU A 77 -7.20 4.40 -7.58
CA GLU A 77 -6.31 5.32 -6.85
C GLU A 77 -5.00 4.65 -6.40
N ALA A 78 -5.02 3.35 -6.05
CA ALA A 78 -3.83 2.64 -5.59
C ALA A 78 -3.11 1.90 -6.73
N ILE A 79 -3.87 1.27 -7.64
CA ILE A 79 -3.31 0.34 -8.63
C ILE A 79 -3.10 0.99 -9.99
N ASP A 80 -4.11 1.66 -10.55
CA ASP A 80 -4.01 2.29 -11.87
C ASP A 80 -2.84 3.28 -12.02
N PRO A 81 -2.46 4.06 -10.99
CA PRO A 81 -1.33 5.00 -11.09
C PRO A 81 0.05 4.35 -11.02
N LEU A 82 0.15 3.04 -10.79
CA LEU A 82 1.43 2.34 -10.81
C LEU A 82 2.09 2.45 -12.20
N ARG A 83 3.41 2.29 -12.27
CA ARG A 83 4.14 2.52 -13.52
C ARG A 83 4.04 1.34 -14.47
N TYR A 84 4.23 0.12 -13.96
CA TYR A 84 4.30 -1.06 -14.79
C TYR A 84 2.90 -1.67 -14.97
N LYS A 85 2.59 -2.15 -16.18
CA LYS A 85 1.30 -2.81 -16.43
C LYS A 85 1.22 -4.17 -15.74
N ASP A 86 2.34 -4.88 -15.71
CA ASP A 86 2.44 -6.24 -15.18
C ASP A 86 2.09 -6.31 -13.68
N GLU A 87 2.62 -5.39 -12.86
CA GLU A 87 2.24 -5.25 -11.44
C GLU A 87 0.74 -5.01 -11.26
N LYS A 88 0.12 -4.16 -12.10
CA LYS A 88 -1.32 -3.86 -12.02
C LYS A 88 -2.15 -5.09 -12.31
N GLU A 89 -1.84 -5.80 -13.39
CA GLU A 89 -2.59 -6.99 -13.82
C GLU A 89 -2.46 -8.11 -12.79
N LYS A 90 -1.27 -8.33 -12.22
CA LYS A 90 -1.05 -9.32 -11.16
C LYS A 90 -1.83 -9.00 -9.90
N ILE A 91 -1.83 -7.73 -9.45
CA ILE A 91 -2.59 -7.33 -8.25
C ILE A 91 -4.10 -7.45 -8.50
N LYS A 92 -4.62 -6.93 -9.63
CA LYS A 92 -6.04 -7.04 -9.97
C LYS A 92 -6.49 -8.49 -10.04
N LYS A 93 -5.73 -9.36 -10.71
CA LYS A 93 -6.00 -10.79 -10.80
C LYS A 93 -6.00 -11.49 -9.43
N ALA A 94 -5.07 -11.14 -8.55
CA ALA A 94 -5.00 -11.68 -7.19
C ALA A 94 -6.19 -11.24 -6.32
N LEU A 95 -6.72 -10.04 -6.56
CA LEU A 95 -7.86 -9.46 -5.84
C LEU A 95 -9.23 -9.74 -6.48
N ASN A 96 -9.25 -10.40 -7.64
CA ASN A 96 -10.47 -10.64 -8.44
C ASN A 96 -11.18 -9.33 -8.85
N LEU A 97 -10.40 -8.29 -9.18
CA LEU A 97 -10.85 -6.98 -9.67
C LEU A 97 -10.88 -6.90 -11.20
#